data_AF-A0AAT9RRT4-F1
#
_entry.id   AF-A0AAT9RRT4-F1
#
_cell.length_a   1.000
_cell.length_b   1.000
_cell.length_c   1.000
_cell.angle_alpha   90.00
_cell.angle_beta   90.00
_cell.angle_gamma   90.00
#
_symmetry.space_group_name_H-M   'P 1'
#
loop_
_entity.id
_entity.type
_entity.pdbx_description
1 polymer ?
#
loop_
_entity_poly.entity_id
_entity_poly.type
_entity_poly.pdbx_seq_one_letter_code
_entity_poly.pdbx_strand_id
1 'polypeptide(L)'
;MALELNPELQEEVSGIATSLMAAVALVGLPLEKAMEELHGRFREILKREGLSPQEISYLRGKIEGWSPEYAEGWAVAYAKGMAESRADGILRTLKWKGIHPPDDIRERITTCTDLDTLTHWFDRAWAATDARDLFT
;
A
#
# COMPACT_ATOMS: atom_id res chain seq x y z
N MET A 1 -0.16 1.07 19.17
CA MET A 1 0.47 -0.08 18.47
C MET A 1 1.43 0.54 17.49
N ALA A 2 2.74 0.46 17.73
CA ALA A 2 3.70 0.97 16.77
C ALA A 2 3.57 0.12 15.50
N LEU A 3 3.43 0.76 14.35
CA LEU A 3 3.32 0.07 13.07
C LEU A 3 4.69 -0.59 12.78
N GLU A 4 4.71 -1.92 12.71
CA GLU A 4 5.92 -2.65 12.35
C GLU A 4 6.13 -2.53 10.83
N LEU A 5 7.20 -1.85 10.44
CA LEU A 5 7.66 -1.74 9.07
C LEU A 5 8.48 -2.97 8.72
N ASN A 6 8.46 -3.39 7.45
CA ASN A 6 9.33 -4.44 6.97
C ASN A 6 10.82 -4.06 7.18
N PRO A 7 11.60 -4.87 7.94
CA PRO A 7 13.01 -4.60 8.18
C PRO A 7 13.85 -4.53 6.89
N GLU A 8 13.54 -5.36 5.88
CA GLU A 8 14.25 -5.36 4.59
C GLU A 8 14.06 -4.04 3.86
N LEU A 9 12.84 -3.49 3.88
CA LEU A 9 12.55 -2.19 3.29
C LEU A 9 13.29 -1.06 4.03
N GLN A 10 13.32 -1.11 5.36
CA GLN A 10 14.07 -0.14 6.16
C GLN A 10 15.57 -0.19 5.84
N GLU A 11 16.13 -1.39 5.71
CA GLU A 11 17.53 -1.59 5.34
C GLU A 11 17.82 -1.06 3.93
N GLU A 12 16.96 -1.34 2.95
CA GLU A 12 17.10 -0.83 1.59
C GLU A 12 17.08 0.72 1.56
N VAL A 13 16.09 1.32 2.22
CA VAL A 13 15.94 2.78 2.30
C VAL A 13 17.16 3.44 2.97
N SER A 14 17.63 2.85 4.07
CA SER A 14 18.84 3.29 4.76
C SER A 14 20.08 3.16 3.88
N GLY A 15 20.26 2.01 3.21
CA GLY A 15 21.39 1.74 2.32
C GLY A 15 21.49 2.71 1.16
N ILE A 16 20.36 3.11 0.56
CA ILE A 16 20.31 4.14 -0.48
C ILE A 16 20.81 5.48 0.08
N ALA A 17 20.29 5.91 1.24
CA ALA A 17 20.68 7.17 1.87
C ALA A 17 22.18 7.17 2.25
N THR A 18 22.67 6.11 2.86
CA THR A 18 24.09 5.97 3.24
C THR A 18 25.01 6.01 2.03
N SER A 19 24.66 5.31 0.95
CA SER A 19 25.46 5.28 -0.28
C SER A 19 25.57 6.67 -0.93
N LEU A 20 24.47 7.41 -0.97
CA LEU A 20 24.45 8.77 -1.52
C LEU A 20 25.19 9.76 -0.63
N MET A 21 25.05 9.66 0.70
CA MET A 21 25.85 10.45 1.64
C MET A 21 27.35 10.18 1.49
N ALA A 22 27.75 8.93 1.29
CA ALA A 22 29.13 8.58 1.01
C ALA A 22 29.61 9.20 -0.32
N ALA A 23 28.77 9.24 -1.37
CA ALA A 23 29.11 9.90 -2.63
C ALA A 23 29.30 11.41 -2.47
N VAL A 24 28.48 12.07 -1.64
CA VAL A 24 28.67 13.49 -1.29
C VAL A 24 30.03 13.68 -0.60
N ALA A 25 30.35 12.85 0.41
CA ALA A 25 31.54 13.01 1.23
C ALA A 25 32.85 12.62 0.50
N LEU A 26 32.85 11.54 -0.29
CA LEU A 26 34.06 10.96 -0.87
C LEU A 26 34.40 11.54 -2.25
N VAL A 27 33.39 11.79 -3.08
CA VAL A 27 33.60 12.22 -4.48
C VAL A 27 33.04 13.61 -4.76
N GLY A 28 32.53 14.31 -3.73
CA GLY A 28 32.02 15.67 -3.87
C GLY A 28 30.76 15.76 -4.71
N LEU A 29 29.92 14.71 -4.72
CA LEU A 29 28.61 14.77 -5.38
C LEU A 29 27.81 15.95 -4.80
N PRO A 30 27.26 16.86 -5.62
CA PRO A 30 26.44 17.95 -5.12
C PRO A 30 25.25 17.40 -4.31
N LEU A 31 25.01 17.96 -3.13
CA LEU A 31 23.95 17.49 -2.24
C LEU A 31 22.57 17.52 -2.91
N GLU A 32 22.28 18.56 -3.70
CA GLU A 32 21.03 18.66 -4.46
C GLU A 32 20.84 17.46 -5.40
N LYS A 33 21.89 17.09 -6.13
CA LYS A 33 21.86 15.93 -7.03
C LYS A 33 21.73 14.61 -6.26
N ALA A 34 22.36 14.50 -5.09
CA ALA A 34 22.21 13.35 -4.23
C ALA A 34 20.76 13.20 -3.71
N MET A 35 20.12 14.31 -3.35
CA MET A 35 18.72 14.32 -2.93
C MET A 35 17.75 14.00 -4.08
N GLU A 36 18.02 14.50 -5.28
CA GLU A 36 17.24 14.15 -6.48
C GLU A 36 17.29 12.64 -6.76
N GLU A 37 18.49 12.05 -6.71
CA GLU A 37 18.68 10.61 -6.87
C GLU A 37 17.96 9.83 -5.75
N LEU A 38 18.08 10.26 -4.50
CA LEU A 38 17.38 9.66 -3.35
C LEU A 38 15.86 9.62 -3.58
N HIS A 39 15.27 10.76 -3.95
CA HIS A 39 13.85 10.86 -4.26
C HIS A 39 13.46 10.02 -5.49
N GLY A 40 14.33 9.94 -6.49
CA GLY A 40 14.16 9.03 -7.64
C GLY A 40 14.05 7.57 -7.19
N ARG A 41 15.01 7.10 -6.39
CA ARG A 41 15.05 5.72 -5.89
C ARG A 41 13.85 5.38 -5.04
N PHE A 42 13.44 6.26 -4.12
CA PHE A 42 12.24 6.03 -3.30
C PHE A 42 10.96 6.00 -4.14
N ARG A 43 10.86 6.83 -5.20
CA ARG A 43 9.74 6.77 -6.14
C ARG A 43 9.69 5.47 -6.92
N GLU A 44 10.83 4.86 -7.27
CA GLU A 44 10.84 3.53 -7.89
C GLU A 44 10.40 2.43 -6.93
N ILE A 45 10.79 2.50 -5.65
CA ILE A 45 10.29 1.56 -4.63
C ILE A 45 8.77 1.68 -4.51
N LEU A 46 8.22 2.90 -4.45
CA LEU A 46 6.77 3.15 -4.38
C LEU A 46 5.95 2.54 -5.52
N LYS A 47 6.56 2.20 -6.66
CA LYS A 47 5.89 1.56 -7.80
C LYS A 47 5.83 0.03 -7.68
N ARG A 48 6.50 -0.57 -6.69
CA ARG A 48 6.51 -2.03 -6.51
C ARG A 48 5.14 -2.52 -6.08
N GLU A 49 4.74 -3.67 -6.61
CA GLU A 49 3.57 -4.40 -6.12
C GLU A 49 3.84 -4.97 -4.72
N GLY A 50 2.78 -5.18 -3.94
CA GLY A 50 2.87 -5.81 -2.63
C GLY A 50 3.29 -4.89 -1.48
N LEU A 51 3.54 -3.59 -1.73
CA LEU A 51 3.74 -2.65 -0.64
C LEU A 51 2.45 -2.47 0.16
N SER A 52 2.56 -2.64 1.47
CA SER A 52 1.50 -2.31 2.41
C SER A 52 1.25 -0.80 2.45
N PRO A 53 0.04 -0.37 2.83
CA PRO A 53 -0.26 1.04 3.12
C PRO A 53 0.75 1.74 4.03
N GLN A 54 1.28 1.01 5.02
CA GLN A 54 2.26 1.50 5.99
C GLN A 54 3.60 1.79 5.33
N GLU A 55 4.09 0.88 4.47
CA GLU A 55 5.33 1.06 3.73
C GLU A 55 5.24 2.21 2.71
N ILE A 56 4.09 2.33 2.03
CA ILE A 56 3.81 3.46 1.14
C ILE A 56 3.87 4.78 1.92
N SER A 57 3.24 4.81 3.10
CA SER A 57 3.26 6.01 3.95
C SER A 57 4.67 6.34 4.44
N TYR A 58 5.45 5.34 4.85
CA TYR A 58 6.83 5.52 5.29
C TYR A 58 7.70 6.13 4.19
N LEU A 59 7.69 5.55 2.99
CA LEU A 59 8.45 6.05 1.85
C LEU A 59 8.00 7.46 1.45
N ARG A 60 6.69 7.70 1.42
CA ARG A 60 6.13 9.01 1.06
C ARG A 60 6.47 10.07 2.09
N GLY A 61 6.38 9.74 3.38
CA GLY A 61 6.81 10.62 4.46
C GLY A 61 8.29 10.98 4.38
N LYS A 62 9.16 10.08 3.91
CA LYS A 62 10.58 10.38 3.66
C LYS A 62 10.78 11.32 2.47
N ILE A 63 10.04 11.13 1.37
CA ILE A 63 10.12 11.99 0.18
C ILE A 63 9.59 13.41 0.47
N GLU A 64 8.46 13.49 1.17
CA GLU A 64 7.70 14.73 1.36
C GLU A 64 8.05 15.46 2.68
N GLY A 65 8.90 14.86 3.51
CA GLY A 65 9.32 15.45 4.79
C GLY A 65 8.20 15.53 5.84
N TRP A 66 7.29 14.57 5.86
CA TRP A 66 6.16 14.55 6.80
C TRP A 66 6.60 14.29 8.24
N SER A 67 5.83 14.83 9.20
CA SER A 67 5.96 14.40 10.59
C SER A 67 5.47 12.95 10.76
N PRO A 68 5.97 12.21 11.76
CA PRO A 68 5.49 10.85 12.05
C PRO A 68 3.97 10.77 12.23
N GLU A 69 3.36 11.73 12.92
CA GLU A 69 1.93 11.75 13.20
C GLU A 69 1.10 11.92 11.91
N TYR A 70 1.56 12.77 11.00
CA TYR A 70 0.90 12.96 9.71
C TYR A 70 1.04 11.71 8.83
N ALA A 71 2.22 11.09 8.81
CA ALA A 71 2.46 9.86 8.07
C ALA A 71 1.58 8.70 8.60
N GLU A 72 1.47 8.54 9.92
CA GLU A 72 0.58 7.53 10.51
C GLU A 72 -0.90 7.77 10.16
N GLY A 73 -1.37 9.02 10.29
CA GLY A 73 -2.74 9.38 9.91
C GLY A 73 -3.04 9.12 8.43
N TRP A 74 -2.08 9.46 7.56
CA TRP A 74 -2.19 9.17 6.13
C TRP A 74 -2.20 7.67 5.84
N ALA A 75 -1.37 6.88 6.53
CA ALA A 75 -1.31 5.42 6.35
C ALA A 75 -2.66 4.77 6.66
N VAL A 76 -3.30 5.17 7.77
CA VAL A 76 -4.62 4.67 8.16
C VAL A 76 -5.68 5.05 7.15
N ALA A 77 -5.70 6.31 6.70
CA ALA A 77 -6.65 6.80 5.71
C ALA A 77 -6.48 6.08 4.36
N TYR A 78 -5.23 5.87 3.93
CA TYR A 78 -4.90 5.18 2.69
C TYR A 78 -5.30 3.70 2.76
N ALA A 79 -4.95 2.99 3.83
CA ALA A 79 -5.35 1.60 4.04
C ALA A 79 -6.87 1.43 3.99
N LYS A 80 -7.60 2.30 4.69
CA LYS A 80 -9.06 2.32 4.68
C LYS A 80 -9.61 2.55 3.27
N GLY A 81 -9.10 3.56 2.55
CA GLY A 81 -9.53 3.84 1.18
C GLY A 81 -9.27 2.68 0.22
N MET A 82 -8.14 1.98 0.37
CA MET A 82 -7.84 0.78 -0.42
C MET A 82 -8.82 -0.36 -0.12
N ALA A 83 -9.15 -0.58 1.15
CA ALA A 83 -10.10 -1.62 1.55
C ALA A 83 -11.51 -1.31 1.04
N GLU A 84 -11.98 -0.09 1.23
CA GLU A 84 -13.28 0.39 0.71
C GLU A 84 -13.35 0.28 -0.82
N SER A 85 -12.29 0.69 -1.53
CA SER A 85 -12.22 0.56 -2.99
C SER A 85 -12.23 -0.90 -3.45
N ARG A 86 -11.55 -1.80 -2.72
CA ARG A 86 -11.53 -3.22 -3.07
C ARG A 86 -12.89 -3.87 -2.81
N ALA A 87 -13.54 -3.56 -1.69
CA ALA A 87 -14.90 -3.98 -1.39
C ALA A 87 -15.91 -3.51 -2.45
N ASP A 88 -15.85 -2.24 -2.87
CA ASP A 88 -16.67 -1.71 -3.98
C ASP A 88 -16.38 -2.46 -5.29
N GLY A 89 -15.11 -2.74 -5.60
CA GLY A 89 -14.71 -3.56 -6.74
C GLY A 89 -15.35 -4.95 -6.76
N ILE A 90 -15.36 -5.65 -5.61
CA ILE A 90 -16.04 -6.95 -5.47
C ILE A 90 -17.53 -6.82 -5.76
N LEU A 91 -18.21 -5.88 -5.11
CA LEU A 91 -19.66 -5.69 -5.26
C LEU A 91 -20.05 -5.28 -6.68
N ARG A 92 -19.25 -4.44 -7.36
CA ARG A 92 -19.43 -4.09 -8.77
C ARG A 92 -19.26 -5.29 -9.68
N THR A 93 -18.27 -6.14 -9.42
CA THR A 93 -18.03 -7.36 -10.20
C THR A 93 -19.21 -8.33 -10.07
N LEU A 94 -19.69 -8.59 -8.85
CA LEU A 94 -20.88 -9.41 -8.63
C LEU A 94 -22.11 -8.83 -9.34
N LYS A 95 -22.35 -7.51 -9.21
CA LYS A 95 -23.46 -6.83 -9.89
C LYS A 95 -23.37 -6.98 -11.41
N TRP A 96 -22.19 -6.80 -12.00
CA TRP A 96 -21.98 -6.98 -13.44
C TRP A 96 -22.29 -8.41 -13.90
N LYS A 97 -22.02 -9.39 -13.03
CA LYS A 97 -22.37 -10.79 -13.24
C LYS A 97 -23.84 -11.14 -12.94
N GLY A 98 -24.66 -10.16 -12.55
CA GLY A 98 -26.06 -10.37 -12.16
C GLY A 98 -26.25 -11.01 -10.78
N ILE A 99 -25.19 -11.17 -10.00
CA ILE A 99 -25.22 -11.76 -8.66
C ILE A 99 -25.55 -10.64 -7.66
N HIS A 100 -26.65 -10.82 -6.94
CA HIS A 100 -27.09 -9.89 -5.90
C HIS A 100 -26.78 -10.50 -4.53
N PRO A 101 -25.67 -10.11 -3.88
CA PRO A 101 -25.33 -10.64 -2.57
C PRO A 101 -26.41 -10.27 -1.54
N PRO A 102 -26.86 -11.22 -0.71
CA PRO A 102 -27.66 -10.94 0.48
C PRO A 102 -26.98 -9.94 1.42
N ASP A 103 -27.75 -9.31 2.30
CA ASP A 103 -27.27 -8.22 3.15
C ASP A 103 -26.12 -8.64 4.08
N ASP A 104 -26.14 -9.87 4.62
CA ASP A 104 -25.06 -10.40 5.45
C ASP A 104 -23.74 -10.55 4.69
N ILE A 105 -23.80 -10.98 3.43
CA ILE A 105 -22.63 -11.08 2.57
C ILE A 105 -22.13 -9.68 2.20
N ARG A 106 -23.04 -8.77 1.88
CA ARG A 106 -22.69 -7.37 1.59
C ARG A 106 -22.00 -6.73 2.79
N GLU A 107 -22.56 -6.87 3.98
CA GLU A 107 -22.01 -6.33 5.23
C GLU A 107 -20.62 -6.90 5.49
N ARG A 108 -20.45 -8.23 5.35
CA ARG A 108 -19.14 -8.88 5.50
C ARG A 108 -18.09 -8.34 4.54
N ILE A 109 -18.46 -8.05 3.29
CA ILE A 109 -17.55 -7.46 2.30
C ILE A 109 -17.18 -6.03 2.69
N THR A 110 -18.16 -5.20 3.05
CA THR A 110 -17.94 -3.76 3.31
C THR A 110 -17.27 -3.46 4.64
N THR A 111 -17.34 -4.37 5.62
CA THR A 111 -16.72 -4.21 6.94
C THR A 111 -15.33 -4.82 7.04
N CYS A 112 -14.92 -5.62 6.05
CA CYS A 112 -13.59 -6.20 6.01
C CYS A 112 -12.55 -5.10 5.72
N THR A 113 -11.51 -5.02 6.54
CA THR A 113 -10.39 -4.07 6.40
C THR A 113 -9.08 -4.76 6.01
N ASP A 114 -9.07 -6.09 5.96
CA ASP A 114 -7.92 -6.89 5.55
C ASP A 114 -7.83 -6.92 4.03
N LEU A 115 -6.81 -6.24 3.49
CA LEU A 115 -6.59 -6.11 2.06
C LEU A 115 -6.25 -7.42 1.38
N ASP A 116 -5.55 -8.35 2.06
CA ASP A 116 -5.19 -9.63 1.45
C ASP A 116 -6.43 -10.51 1.31
N THR A 117 -7.24 -10.56 2.36
CA THR A 117 -8.56 -11.21 2.32
C THR A 117 -9.45 -10.63 1.22
N LEU A 118 -9.57 -9.29 1.14
CA LEU A 118 -10.35 -8.63 0.10
C LEU A 118 -9.77 -8.86 -1.30
N THR A 119 -8.45 -8.99 -1.43
CA THR A 119 -7.79 -9.30 -2.70
C THR A 119 -8.19 -10.69 -3.19
N HIS A 120 -8.11 -11.70 -2.32
CA HIS A 120 -8.54 -13.04 -2.65
C HIS A 120 -10.02 -13.13 -3.03
N TRP A 121 -10.89 -12.42 -2.30
CA TRP A 121 -12.31 -12.38 -2.65
C TRP A 121 -12.54 -11.71 -4.01
N PHE A 122 -11.81 -10.64 -4.30
CA PHE A 122 -11.88 -9.98 -5.60
C PHE A 122 -11.45 -10.88 -6.75
N ASP A 123 -10.37 -11.66 -6.58
CA ASP A 123 -9.92 -12.60 -7.60
C ASP A 123 -10.95 -13.70 -7.85
N ARG A 124 -11.58 -14.22 -6.78
CA ARG A 124 -12.66 -15.21 -6.87
C ARG A 124 -13.93 -14.65 -7.50
N ALA A 125 -14.22 -13.36 -7.33
CA ALA A 125 -15.41 -12.72 -7.89
C ALA A 125 -15.52 -12.86 -9.42
N TRP A 126 -14.39 -12.97 -10.12
CA TRP A 126 -14.35 -13.18 -11.57
C TRP A 126 -14.96 -14.52 -11.99
N ALA A 127 -14.72 -15.58 -11.22
CA ALA A 127 -15.21 -16.93 -11.49
C ALA A 127 -16.50 -17.28 -10.74
N ALA A 128 -16.93 -16.43 -9.79
CA ALA A 128 -18.08 -16.69 -8.94
C ALA A 128 -19.38 -16.90 -9.72
N THR A 129 -20.19 -17.85 -9.28
CA THR A 129 -21.55 -18.11 -9.76
C THR A 129 -22.60 -17.80 -8.70
N ASP A 130 -22.21 -17.85 -7.42
CA ASP A 130 -22.95 -17.34 -6.26
C ASP A 130 -22.04 -16.41 -5.44
N ALA A 131 -22.64 -15.52 -4.65
CA ALA A 131 -21.88 -14.61 -3.79
C ALA A 131 -21.08 -15.34 -2.69
N ARG A 132 -21.46 -16.56 -2.30
CA ARG A 132 -20.72 -17.37 -1.31
C ARG A 132 -19.40 -17.91 -1.85
N ASP A 133 -19.24 -18.02 -3.16
CA ASP A 133 -18.02 -18.49 -3.83
C ASP A 133 -16.81 -17.58 -3.53
N LEU A 134 -17.05 -16.34 -3.09
CA LEU A 134 -15.98 -15.44 -2.63
C LEU A 134 -15.19 -16.02 -1.46
N PHE A 135 -15.84 -16.80 -0.61
CA PHE A 135 -15.30 -17.24 0.67
C PHE A 135 -14.70 -18.64 0.66
N THR A 136 -14.62 -19.30 -0.50
CA THR A 136 -14.10 -20.67 -0.68
C THR A 136 -12.67 -20.68 -1.18
#